data_AF-A0A924EQV7-F1
#
_entry.id   AF-A0A924EQV7-F1
#
_cell.length_a   1.000
_cell.length_b   1.000
_cell.length_c   1.000
_cell.angle_alpha   90.00
_cell.angle_beta   90.00
_cell.angle_gamma   90.00
#
_symmetry.space_group_name_H-M   'P 1'
#
loop_
_entity.id
_entity.type
_entity.pdbx_description
1 polymer ?
#
loop_
_entity_poly.entity_id
_entity_poly.type
_entity_poly.pdbx_seq_one_letter_code
_entity_poly.pdbx_strand_id
1 'polypeptide(L)'
;SYPPKAPIVNHNMIDFRNQVTFIIGKDNRVFYYQSELKDLNTNILKEANFDGNNISKIIANYKKVAPKPEFFTIIIKLTDDANYKNFIDMLDNMAITKSDLYGIAEIKSTEKNVYQEKIK
;
A
#
# COMPACT_ATOMS: atom_id res chain seq x y z
N SER A 1 21.54 12.58 -37.99
CA SER A 1 21.51 13.10 -36.61
C SER A 1 20.71 12.11 -35.77
N TYR A 2 21.25 11.65 -34.63
CA TYR A 2 20.47 10.81 -33.72
C TYR A 2 19.27 11.61 -33.18
N PRO A 3 18.11 10.97 -32.93
CA PRO A 3 17.01 11.67 -32.30
C PRO A 3 17.47 12.21 -30.93
N PRO A 4 17.03 13.41 -30.53
CA PRO A 4 17.30 13.93 -29.20
C PRO A 4 16.84 12.91 -28.16
N LYS A 5 17.70 12.62 -27.18
CA LYS A 5 17.35 11.78 -26.03
C LYS A 5 16.05 12.34 -25.43
N ALA A 6 15.04 11.48 -25.27
CA ALA A 6 13.82 11.84 -24.57
C ALA A 6 14.19 12.47 -23.21
N PRO A 7 13.47 13.52 -22.76
CA PRO A 7 13.73 14.11 -21.46
C PRO A 7 13.70 13.01 -20.41
N ILE A 8 14.73 12.98 -19.56
CA ILE A 8 14.82 12.05 -18.45
C ILE A 8 13.66 12.43 -17.52
N VAL A 9 12.55 11.71 -17.61
CA VAL A 9 11.48 11.81 -16.62
C VAL A 9 12.09 11.35 -15.33
N ASN A 10 12.44 12.29 -14.46
CA ASN A 10 12.81 11.99 -13.08
C ASN A 10 11.55 11.35 -12.49
N HIS A 11 11.52 10.02 -12.43
CA HIS A 11 10.46 9.30 -11.73
C HIS A 11 10.69 9.70 -10.28
N ASN A 12 10.06 10.78 -9.83
CA ASN A 12 10.14 11.26 -8.46
C ASN A 12 9.86 10.02 -7.61
N MET A 13 10.90 9.42 -7.04
CA MET A 13 10.72 8.30 -6.13
C MET A 13 9.80 8.85 -5.06
N ILE A 14 8.56 8.37 -5.03
CA ILE A 14 7.68 8.61 -3.90
C ILE A 14 8.45 8.02 -2.73
N ASP A 15 8.90 8.91 -1.84
CA ASP A 15 9.62 8.52 -0.64
C ASP A 15 8.75 7.48 0.06
N PHE A 16 9.30 6.29 0.32
CA PHE A 16 8.51 5.20 0.91
C PHE A 16 7.88 5.62 2.24
N ARG A 17 8.46 6.60 2.95
CA ARG A 17 7.93 7.19 4.20
C ARG A 17 6.65 8.00 3.98
N ASN A 18 6.37 8.38 2.75
CA ASN A 18 5.22 9.16 2.31
C ASN A 18 4.13 8.30 1.67
N GLN A 19 4.27 6.98 1.70
CA GLN A 19 3.25 6.05 1.23
C GLN A 19 3.04 4.89 2.21
N VAL A 20 1.91 4.21 2.09
CA VAL A 20 1.70 2.90 2.71
C VAL A 20 1.08 1.98 1.66
N THR A 21 1.57 0.76 1.55
CA THR A 21 1.00 -0.24 0.65
C THR A 21 0.16 -1.20 1.47
N PHE A 22 -1.09 -1.42 1.05
CA PHE A 22 -1.98 -2.46 1.55
C PHE A 22 -2.12 -3.57 0.50
N ILE A 23 -2.01 -4.81 0.96
CA ILE A 23 -2.29 -6.04 0.21
C ILE A 23 -3.54 -6.66 0.83
N ILE A 24 -4.66 -6.61 0.11
CA ILE A 24 -5.91 -7.25 0.51
C ILE A 24 -5.81 -8.73 0.15
N GLY A 25 -5.86 -9.58 1.17
CA GLY A 25 -5.82 -11.03 1.03
C GLY A 25 -7.21 -11.66 1.15
N LYS A 26 -7.20 -12.98 1.32
CA LYS A 26 -8.38 -13.79 1.60
C LYS A 26 -8.90 -13.58 3.04
N ASP A 27 -10.14 -13.99 3.29
CA ASP A 27 -10.72 -14.17 4.63
C ASP A 27 -10.65 -12.90 5.52
N ASN A 28 -10.89 -11.72 4.92
CA ASN A 28 -10.84 -10.40 5.58
C ASN A 28 -9.49 -10.01 6.18
N ARG A 29 -8.41 -10.69 5.76
CA ARG A 29 -7.04 -10.36 6.14
C ARG A 29 -6.53 -9.27 5.21
N VAL A 30 -5.88 -8.27 5.80
CA VAL A 30 -5.18 -7.23 5.05
C VAL A 30 -3.78 -7.07 5.60
N PHE A 31 -2.82 -7.01 4.71
CA PHE A 31 -1.42 -6.87 5.04
C PHE A 31 -0.95 -5.50 4.62
N TYR A 32 0.00 -4.92 5.34
CA TYR A 32 0.50 -3.60 5.02
C TYR A 32 1.97 -3.44 5.36
N TYR A 33 2.62 -2.55 4.61
CA TYR A 33 4.01 -2.20 4.85
C TYR A 33 4.32 -0.77 4.41
N GLN A 34 5.35 -0.20 5.04
CA GLN A 34 5.97 1.07 4.68
C GLN A 34 7.50 0.88 4.69
N SER A 35 8.04 0.44 3.55
CA SER A 35 9.47 0.23 3.34
C SER A 35 9.79 0.29 1.85
N GLU A 36 11.08 0.34 1.51
CA GLU A 36 11.47 -0.02 0.16
C GLU A 36 11.17 -1.50 -0.12
N LEU A 37 10.95 -1.82 -1.39
CA LEU A 37 10.61 -3.19 -1.80
C LEU A 37 11.76 -4.18 -1.56
N LYS A 38 13.01 -3.71 -1.64
CA LYS A 38 14.21 -4.53 -1.42
C LYS A 38 14.36 -4.98 0.03
N ASP A 39 13.78 -4.23 0.97
CA ASP A 39 13.88 -4.50 2.41
C ASP A 39 12.68 -5.31 2.93
N LEU A 40 11.62 -5.44 2.13
CA LEU A 40 10.38 -6.10 2.50
C LEU A 40 10.63 -7.57 2.88
N ASN A 41 10.14 -7.96 4.04
CA ASN A 41 10.20 -9.31 4.58
C ASN A 41 9.01 -9.55 5.53
N THR A 42 8.87 -10.77 6.07
CA THR A 42 7.74 -11.16 6.91
C THR A 42 7.65 -10.39 8.23
N ASN A 43 8.75 -9.83 8.74
CA ASN A 43 8.72 -9.00 9.95
C ASN A 43 8.22 -7.58 9.67
N ILE A 44 8.48 -7.06 8.47
CA ILE A 44 8.01 -5.74 8.03
C ILE A 44 6.55 -5.81 7.55
N LEU A 45 6.15 -6.90 6.90
CA LEU A 45 4.78 -7.11 6.45
C LEU A 45 3.87 -7.37 7.65
N LYS A 46 3.10 -6.36 8.04
CA LYS A 46 2.18 -6.42 9.17
C LYS A 46 0.82 -6.89 8.71
N GLU A 47 0.09 -7.55 9.61
CA GLU A 47 -1.28 -8.01 9.36
C GLU A 47 -2.27 -7.15 10.16
N ALA A 48 -3.44 -6.94 9.58
CA ALA A 48 -4.60 -6.28 10.15
C ALA A 48 -5.87 -6.91 9.58
N ASN A 49 -7.02 -6.42 10.06
CA ASN A 49 -8.33 -6.81 9.60
C ASN A 49 -9.24 -5.58 9.49
N PHE A 50 -10.42 -5.76 8.91
CA PHE A 50 -11.43 -4.70 8.75
C PHE A 50 -12.30 -4.48 9.99
N ASP A 51 -11.92 -5.03 11.15
CA ASP A 51 -12.75 -4.92 12.36
C ASP A 51 -12.66 -3.51 12.96
N GLY A 52 -13.82 -2.94 13.25
CA GLY A 52 -13.94 -1.62 13.84
C GLY A 52 -13.16 -0.56 13.06
N ASN A 53 -12.27 0.16 13.76
CA ASN A 53 -11.53 1.29 13.18
C ASN A 53 -10.05 0.95 12.93
N ASN A 54 -9.68 -0.33 12.84
CA ASN A 54 -8.28 -0.76 12.76
C ASN A 54 -7.56 -0.14 11.54
N ILE A 55 -8.16 -0.25 10.36
CA ILE A 55 -7.58 0.28 9.11
C ILE A 55 -7.51 1.81 9.14
N SER A 56 -8.60 2.47 9.52
CA SER A 56 -8.63 3.94 9.68
C SER A 56 -7.53 4.44 10.64
N LYS A 57 -7.30 3.76 11.78
CA LYS A 57 -6.23 4.12 12.72
C LYS A 57 -4.84 3.94 12.11
N ILE A 58 -4.62 2.86 11.37
CA ILE A 58 -3.35 2.61 10.66
C ILE A 58 -3.09 3.74 9.67
N ILE A 59 -4.05 4.03 8.79
CA ILE A 59 -3.92 5.10 7.79
C ILE A 59 -3.65 6.45 8.45
N ALA A 60 -4.43 6.82 9.47
CA ALA A 60 -4.28 8.08 10.18
C ALA A 60 -2.90 8.22 10.84
N ASN A 61 -2.38 7.14 11.43
CA ASN A 61 -1.06 7.14 12.07
C ASN A 61 0.06 7.34 11.04
N TYR A 62 0.06 6.57 9.94
CA TYR A 62 1.08 6.71 8.89
C TYR A 62 1.02 8.08 8.20
N LYS A 63 -0.17 8.60 7.93
CA LYS A 63 -0.35 9.94 7.37
C LYS A 63 0.17 11.03 8.30
N LYS A 64 -0.10 10.92 9.61
CA LYS A 64 0.34 11.89 10.62
C LYS A 64 1.86 12.01 10.72
N VAL A 65 2.58 10.90 10.54
CA VAL A 65 4.05 10.85 10.66
C VAL A 65 4.77 10.96 9.31
N ALA A 66 4.04 11.04 8.21
CA ALA A 66 4.62 11.19 6.88
C ALA A 66 5.38 12.53 6.76
N PRO A 67 6.56 12.56 6.10
CA PRO A 67 7.30 13.80 5.89
C PRO A 67 6.49 14.91 5.19
N LYS A 68 5.58 14.53 4.28
CA LYS A 68 4.65 15.43 3.60
C LYS A 68 3.21 14.89 3.65
N PRO A 69 2.47 15.09 4.75
CA PRO A 69 1.14 14.49 4.95
C PRO A 69 0.12 14.81 3.84
N GLU A 70 0.26 15.96 3.17
CA GLU A 70 -0.56 16.41 2.05
C GLU A 70 -0.35 15.60 0.76
N PHE A 71 0.81 14.93 0.63
CA PHE A 71 1.14 14.03 -0.48
C PHE A 71 1.16 12.56 -0.04
N PHE A 72 0.59 12.24 1.13
CA PHE A 72 0.56 10.88 1.63
C PHE A 72 -0.28 9.99 0.71
N THR A 73 0.35 8.97 0.13
CA THR A 73 -0.26 8.13 -0.91
C THR A 73 -0.53 6.72 -0.39
N ILE A 74 -1.74 6.21 -0.60
CA ILE A 74 -2.10 4.82 -0.28
C ILE A 74 -2.02 3.97 -1.54
N ILE A 75 -1.26 2.88 -1.51
CA ILE A 75 -1.23 1.91 -2.62
C ILE A 75 -2.05 0.70 -2.21
N ILE A 76 -3.09 0.37 -2.99
CA ILE A 76 -3.94 -0.78 -2.74
C ILE A 76 -3.64 -1.86 -3.77
N LYS A 77 -3.36 -3.06 -3.29
CA LYS A 77 -3.10 -4.24 -4.12
C LYS A 77 -4.01 -5.37 -3.68
N LEU A 78 -4.53 -6.11 -4.65
CA LEU A 78 -5.42 -7.24 -4.40
C LEU A 78 -4.70 -8.53 -4.78
N THR A 79 -4.83 -9.56 -3.94
CA THR A 79 -4.46 -10.92 -4.31
C THR A 79 -5.50 -11.53 -5.23
N ASP A 80 -5.14 -12.61 -5.91
CA ASP A 80 -6.05 -13.35 -6.82
C ASP A 80 -7.30 -13.89 -6.08
N ASP A 81 -7.20 -14.08 -4.76
CA ASP A 81 -8.24 -14.57 -3.85
C ASP A 81 -8.84 -13.48 -2.95
N ALA A 82 -8.58 -12.20 -3.25
CA ALA A 82 -9.14 -11.08 -2.49
C ALA A 82 -10.65 -10.94 -2.72
N ASN A 83 -11.38 -10.62 -1.65
CA ASN A 83 -12.80 -10.29 -1.74
C ASN A 83 -12.98 -8.83 -2.18
N TYR A 84 -13.75 -8.59 -3.24
CA TYR A 84 -14.10 -7.23 -3.70
C TYR A 84 -14.75 -6.37 -2.61
N LYS A 85 -15.52 -6.96 -1.69
CA LYS A 85 -16.08 -6.26 -0.52
C LYS A 85 -14.99 -5.58 0.30
N ASN A 86 -13.88 -6.26 0.56
CA ASN A 86 -12.78 -5.71 1.35
C ASN A 86 -12.07 -4.55 0.65
N PHE A 87 -12.08 -4.54 -0.68
CA PHE A 87 -11.62 -3.39 -1.45
C PHE A 87 -12.53 -2.17 -1.24
N ILE A 88 -13.86 -2.36 -1.27
CA ILE A 88 -14.80 -1.28 -0.96
C ILE A 88 -14.65 -0.80 0.49
N ASP A 89 -14.56 -1.72 1.45
CA ASP A 89 -14.34 -1.37 2.86
C ASP A 89 -13.02 -0.58 3.05
N MET A 90 -11.98 -0.88 2.27
CA MET A 90 -10.75 -0.08 2.26
C MET A 90 -11.01 1.35 1.76
N LEU A 91 -11.77 1.53 0.68
CA LEU A 91 -12.12 2.86 0.16
C LEU A 91 -12.89 3.69 1.19
N ASP A 92 -13.82 3.08 1.93
CA ASP A 92 -14.55 3.75 3.01
C ASP A 92 -13.60 4.22 4.12
N ASN A 93 -12.62 3.40 4.49
CA ASN A 93 -11.59 3.79 5.47
C ASN A 93 -10.70 4.94 4.96
N MET A 94 -10.42 5.03 3.66
CA MET A 94 -9.72 6.19 3.08
C MET A 94 -10.56 7.46 3.17
N ALA A 95 -11.86 7.36 2.89
CA ALA A 95 -12.79 8.49 3.01
C ALA A 95 -12.88 9.00 4.46
N ILE A 96 -12.99 8.10 5.44
CA ILE A 96 -13.00 8.43 6.88
C ILE A 96 -11.72 9.20 7.28
N THR A 97 -10.58 8.83 6.71
CA THR A 97 -9.28 9.43 7.02
C THR A 97 -8.89 10.62 6.13
N LYS A 98 -9.79 11.01 5.20
CA LYS A 98 -9.56 12.07 4.20
C LYS A 98 -8.28 11.81 3.40
N SER A 99 -8.05 10.57 3.00
CA SER A 99 -6.86 10.14 2.29
C SER A 99 -7.19 9.99 0.80
N ASP A 100 -7.14 11.12 0.09
CA ASP A 100 -7.65 11.24 -1.28
C ASP A 100 -6.67 10.73 -2.34
N LEU A 101 -5.38 10.64 -2.00
CA LEU A 101 -4.33 10.17 -2.91
C LEU A 101 -4.15 8.66 -2.75
N TYR A 102 -4.63 7.91 -3.74
CA TYR A 102 -4.43 6.47 -3.78
C TYR A 102 -4.19 5.96 -5.20
N GLY A 103 -3.48 4.83 -5.28
CA GLY A 103 -3.24 4.09 -6.51
C GLY A 103 -3.61 2.62 -6.32
N ILE A 104 -4.22 2.03 -7.34
CA ILE A 104 -4.48 0.58 -7.39
C ILE A 104 -3.41 -0.03 -8.30
N ALA A 105 -2.76 -1.08 -7.84
CA ALA A 105 -1.66 -1.71 -8.57
C ALA A 105 -1.65 -3.22 -8.38
N GLU A 106 -1.00 -3.91 -9.32
CA GLU A 106 -0.74 -5.35 -9.21
C GLU A 106 0.33 -5.66 -8.15
N ILE A 107 0.22 -6.86 -7.57
CA ILE A 107 1.22 -7.41 -6.66
C ILE A 107 2.47 -7.81 -7.46
N LYS A 108 3.63 -7.26 -7.09
CA LYS A 108 4.92 -7.65 -7.67
C LYS A 108 5.36 -9.00 -7.12
N SER A 109 6.18 -9.72 -7.88
CA SER A 109 6.67 -11.05 -7.48
C SER A 109 7.33 -11.08 -6.09
N THR A 110 8.12 -10.06 -5.75
CA THR A 110 8.73 -9.94 -4.41
C THR A 110 7.69 -9.84 -3.29
N GLU A 111 6.64 -9.04 -3.48
CA GLU A 111 5.55 -8.90 -2.51
C GLU A 111 4.76 -10.21 -2.40
N LYS A 112 4.49 -10.86 -3.54
CA LYS A 112 3.78 -12.14 -3.58
C LYS A 112 4.55 -13.19 -2.78
N ASN A 113 5.87 -13.28 -2.94
CA ASN A 113 6.69 -14.23 -2.19
C ASN A 113 6.62 -14.00 -0.68
N VAL A 114 6.79 -12.75 -0.22
CA VAL A 114 6.73 -12.41 1.20
C VAL A 114 5.33 -12.63 1.78
N TYR A 115 4.29 -12.27 1.03
CA TYR A 115 2.90 -12.53 1.41
C TYR A 115 2.63 -14.03 1.58
N GLN A 116 3.04 -14.85 0.60
CA GLN A 116 2.87 -16.30 0.66
C GLN A 116 3.65 -16.94 1.81
N GLU A 117 4.81 -16.41 2.17
CA GLU A 117 5.54 -16.85 3.36
C GLU A 117 4.82 -16.44 4.66
N LYS A 118 4.24 -15.24 4.71
CA LYS A 118 3.54 -14.69 5.89
C LYS A 118 2.25 -15.43 6.23
N ILE A 119 1.57 -16.00 5.23
CA ILE A 119 0.28 -16.69 5.43
C ILE A 119 0.40 -18.20 5.65
N LYS A 120 1.61 -18.77 5.56
CA LYS A 120 1.90 -20.16 5.96
C LYS A 120 1.78 -20.30 7.47
#